data_AF-A7T3K6-F1
#
_entry.id   AF-A7T3K6-F1
#
_cell.length_a   1.000
_cell.length_b   1.000
_cell.length_c   1.000
_cell.angle_alpha   90.00
_cell.angle_beta   90.00
_cell.angle_gamma   90.00
#
_symmetry.space_group_name_H-M   'P 1'
#
loop_
_entity.id
_entity.type
_entity.pdbx_description
1 polymer ?
#
loop_
_entity_poly.entity_id
_entity_poly.type
_entity_poly.pdbx_seq_one_letter_code
_entity_poly.pdbx_strand_id
1 'polypeptide(L)'
;PAPQNGGPYCLGEGQATQSCDMGPCPVSGAWSPWSSWTFCSASCSGGTRTRLRSCSNPAPQHGRAACQGKVGETQDCNTHPC
;
A
#
# COMPACT_ATOMS: atom_id res chain seq x y z
N PRO A 1 -12.38 -30.71 -33.40
CA PRO A 1 -13.44 -31.11 -34.35
C PRO A 1 -12.87 -31.98 -35.48
N ALA A 2 -13.52 -33.08 -35.86
CA ALA A 2 -13.11 -33.87 -37.02
C ALA A 2 -13.51 -33.14 -38.32
N PRO A 3 -12.69 -33.16 -39.38
CA PRO A 3 -13.03 -32.55 -40.66
C PRO A 3 -14.22 -33.25 -41.32
N GLN A 4 -15.17 -32.49 -41.86
CA GLN A 4 -16.30 -33.02 -42.63
C GLN A 4 -15.92 -33.19 -44.12
N ASN A 5 -16.50 -34.19 -44.78
CA ASN A 5 -16.29 -34.53 -46.20
C ASN A 5 -14.87 -34.97 -46.59
N GLY A 6 -14.18 -35.74 -45.74
CA GLY A 6 -12.89 -36.37 -46.11
C GLY A 6 -11.71 -35.41 -46.24
N GLY A 7 -11.84 -34.18 -45.74
CA GLY A 7 -10.75 -33.21 -45.69
C GLY A 7 -9.61 -33.63 -44.75
N PRO A 8 -8.38 -33.17 -44.98
CA PRO A 8 -7.26 -33.45 -44.09
C PRO A 8 -7.51 -32.84 -42.71
N TYR A 9 -7.06 -33.52 -41.66
CA TYR A 9 -7.07 -32.98 -40.31
C TYR A 9 -6.29 -31.66 -40.26
N CYS A 10 -6.74 -30.73 -39.41
CA CYS A 10 -5.99 -29.52 -39.13
C CYS A 10 -4.60 -29.91 -38.62
N LEU A 11 -3.56 -29.44 -39.30
CA LEU A 11 -2.17 -29.62 -38.88
C LEU A 11 -1.81 -28.48 -37.94
N GLY A 12 -1.51 -28.81 -36.69
CA GLY A 12 -1.18 -27.86 -35.63
C GLY A 12 -1.79 -28.24 -34.29
N GLU A 13 -1.34 -27.60 -33.23
CA GLU A 13 -1.92 -27.75 -31.90
C GLU A 13 -3.39 -27.30 -31.93
N GLY A 14 -4.31 -28.15 -31.44
CA GLY A 14 -5.75 -27.82 -31.36
C GLY A 14 -6.07 -26.69 -30.35
N GLN A 15 -5.06 -26.22 -29.64
CA GLN A 15 -5.12 -25.14 -28.67
C GLN A 15 -3.78 -24.42 -28.65
N ALA A 16 -3.79 -23.11 -28.86
CA ALA A 16 -2.62 -22.26 -28.63
C ALA A 16 -2.77 -21.60 -27.26
N THR A 17 -1.75 -21.73 -26.41
CA THR A 17 -1.67 -20.98 -25.15
C THR A 17 -0.68 -19.85 -25.35
N GLN A 18 -1.13 -18.61 -25.13
CA GLN A 18 -0.27 -17.43 -25.12
C GLN A 18 -0.23 -16.86 -23.70
N SER A 19 0.97 -16.58 -23.21
CA SER A 19 1.18 -15.88 -21.95
C SER A 19 0.75 -14.42 -22.09
N CYS A 20 -0.10 -13.94 -21.18
CA CYS A 20 -0.40 -12.53 -21.06
C CYS A 20 0.55 -11.88 -20.06
N ASP A 21 1.37 -10.92 -20.49
CA ASP A 21 2.14 -10.06 -19.58
C ASP A 21 1.20 -9.03 -18.95
N MET A 22 0.65 -9.40 -17.79
CA MET A 22 -0.28 -8.56 -17.02
C MET A 22 0.44 -7.47 -16.19
N GLY A 23 1.76 -7.38 -16.30
CA GLY A 23 2.60 -6.50 -15.49
C GLY A 23 2.59 -6.86 -13.99
N PRO A 24 3.39 -6.16 -13.18
CA PRO A 24 3.43 -6.37 -11.74
C PRO A 24 2.14 -5.92 -11.06
N CYS A 25 1.73 -6.67 -10.02
CA CYS A 25 0.51 -6.38 -9.27
C CYS A 25 0.57 -5.01 -8.59
N PRO A 26 -0.46 -4.16 -8.75
CA PRO A 26 -0.47 -2.85 -8.13
C PRO A 26 -0.69 -2.94 -6.62
N VAL A 27 0.29 -2.47 -5.84
CA VAL A 27 0.31 -2.51 -4.38
C VAL A 27 -0.31 -1.24 -3.80
N SER A 28 -1.39 -1.39 -3.02
CA SER A 28 -1.96 -0.28 -2.25
C SER A 28 -1.00 0.12 -1.11
N GLY A 29 -0.81 1.42 -0.90
CA GLY A 29 -0.01 1.90 0.22
C GLY A 29 -0.70 1.61 1.56
N ALA A 30 0.07 1.20 2.57
CA ALA A 30 -0.41 1.14 3.95
C ALA A 30 0.54 1.83 4.93
N TRP A 31 -0.05 2.30 6.02
CA TRP A 31 0.65 3.03 7.05
C TRP A 31 1.64 2.13 7.79
N SER A 32 2.84 2.64 8.03
CA SER A 32 3.74 2.10 9.04
C SER A 32 3.10 2.21 10.43
N PRO A 33 3.60 1.44 11.41
CA PRO A 33 3.37 1.77 12.80
C PRO A 33 3.74 3.23 13.08
N TRP A 34 3.05 3.83 14.06
CA TRP A 34 3.41 5.14 14.57
C TRP A 34 4.79 5.08 15.24
N SER A 35 5.56 6.16 15.10
CA SER A 35 6.72 6.42 15.92
C SER A 35 6.31 6.57 17.39
N SER A 36 7.28 6.44 18.28
CA SER A 36 7.12 6.93 19.65
C SER A 36 6.79 8.43 19.64
N TRP A 37 6.06 8.86 20.66
CA TRP A 37 5.86 10.28 20.92
C TRP A 37 7.20 10.97 21.21
N THR A 38 7.36 12.20 20.75
CA THR A 38 8.44 13.07 21.21
C THR A 38 8.29 13.35 22.71
N PHE A 39 9.35 13.86 23.32
CA PHE A 39 9.25 14.48 24.64
C PHE A 39 8.23 15.62 24.61
N CYS A 40 7.61 15.87 25.77
CA CYS A 40 6.74 17.01 25.93
C CYS A 40 7.56 18.29 25.87
N SER A 41 7.05 19.32 25.19
CA SER A 41 7.74 20.62 25.06
C SER A 41 7.90 21.36 26.39
N ALA A 42 7.08 21.04 27.40
CA ALA A 42 7.13 21.61 28.73
C ALA A 42 7.02 20.50 29.78
N SER A 43 7.61 20.70 30.96
CA SER A 43 7.52 19.75 32.08
C SER A 43 6.28 19.95 32.96
N CYS A 44 5.65 21.12 32.90
CA CYS A 44 4.44 21.51 33.63
C CYS A 44 3.75 22.69 32.93
N SER A 45 2.57 23.07 33.40
CA SER A 45 1.72 24.15 32.88
C SER A 45 1.31 24.02 31.42
N GLY A 46 1.34 22.79 30.90
CA GLY A 46 0.94 22.46 29.53
C GLY A 46 2.09 22.54 28.52
N GLY A 47 2.26 21.46 27.77
CA GLY A 47 3.13 21.37 26.61
C GLY A 47 2.50 20.50 25.53
N THR A 48 3.23 20.28 24.43
CA THR A 48 2.79 19.44 23.33
C THR A 48 3.82 18.36 23.03
N ARG A 49 3.34 17.23 22.49
CA ARG A 49 4.17 16.16 21.95
C ARG A 49 3.61 15.68 20.63
N THR A 50 4.47 15.18 19.76
CA THR A 50 4.13 14.80 18.39
C THR A 50 4.58 13.36 18.11
N ARG A 51 3.87 12.64 17.25
CA ARG A 51 4.31 11.37 16.66
C ARG A 51 4.07 11.35 15.16
N LEU A 52 4.82 10.53 14.45
CA LEU A 52 4.79 10.44 12.99
C LEU A 52 4.60 9.00 12.51
N ARG A 53 4.10 8.81 11.30
CA ARG A 53 4.05 7.53 10.58
C ARG A 53 4.29 7.77 9.09
N SER A 54 4.73 6.77 8.36
CA SER A 54 4.98 6.84 6.92
C SER A 54 4.08 5.90 6.14
N CYS A 55 3.72 6.26 4.91
CA CYS A 55 2.98 5.37 4.01
C CYS A 55 3.97 4.43 3.30
N SER A 56 4.53 3.47 4.04
CA SER A 56 5.66 2.66 3.57
C SER A 56 5.56 1.19 3.94
N ASN A 57 4.43 0.72 4.50
CA ASN A 57 4.30 -0.66 4.96
C ASN A 57 3.03 -1.36 4.45
N PRO A 58 2.93 -1.65 3.13
CA PRO A 58 3.91 -1.38 2.08
C PRO A 58 3.77 0.02 1.47
N ALA A 59 4.79 0.47 0.73
CA ALA A 59 4.68 1.68 -0.08
C ALA A 59 3.74 1.46 -1.28
N PRO A 60 2.97 2.47 -1.70
CA PRO A 60 2.12 2.37 -2.88
C PRO A 60 2.98 2.18 -4.14
N GLN A 61 2.61 1.22 -4.98
CA GLN A 61 3.31 0.91 -6.24
C GLN A 61 2.34 0.87 -7.42
N HIS A 62 2.88 1.06 -8.62
CA HIS A 62 2.16 0.93 -9.90
C HIS A 62 0.88 1.79 -9.97
N GLY A 63 0.98 3.06 -9.56
CA GLY A 63 -0.10 4.05 -9.72
C GLY A 63 -1.25 3.94 -8.71
N ARG A 64 -1.11 3.12 -7.65
CA ARG A 64 -2.09 3.06 -6.56
C ARG A 64 -2.06 4.31 -5.67
N ALA A 65 -3.22 4.63 -5.09
CA ALA A 65 -3.36 5.77 -4.20
C ALA A 65 -2.46 5.66 -2.96
N ALA A 66 -1.93 6.80 -2.52
CA ALA A 66 -1.24 6.93 -1.25
C ALA A 66 -2.20 6.73 -0.07
N CYS A 67 -1.63 6.48 1.11
CA CYS A 67 -2.39 6.24 2.33
C CYS A 67 -3.24 7.45 2.71
N GLN A 68 -4.52 7.21 3.01
CA GLN A 68 -5.44 8.25 3.46
C GLN A 68 -5.23 8.54 4.95
N GLY A 69 -5.22 9.82 5.32
CA GLY A 69 -5.08 10.29 6.70
C GLY A 69 -3.80 11.09 6.97
N LYS A 70 -3.60 11.50 8.22
CA LYS A 70 -2.47 12.35 8.63
C LYS A 70 -1.17 11.55 8.77
N VAL A 71 -0.06 12.17 8.36
CA VAL A 71 1.32 11.68 8.54
C VAL A 71 1.80 11.89 9.98
N GLY A 72 1.24 12.88 10.67
CA GLY A 72 1.60 13.25 12.04
C GLY A 72 0.38 13.51 12.93
N GLU A 73 0.59 13.35 14.22
CA GLU A 73 -0.37 13.66 15.26
C GLU A 73 0.33 14.46 16.37
N THR A 74 -0.37 15.46 16.90
CA THR A 74 0.08 16.28 18.02
C THR A 74 -0.97 16.22 19.11
N GLN A 75 -0.53 16.14 20.36
CA GLN A 75 -1.42 16.19 21.52
C GLN A 75 -0.78 16.98 22.66
N ASP A 76 -1.62 17.44 23.57
CA ASP A 76 -1.20 18.07 24.82
C ASP A 76 -0.59 17.04 25.77
N CYS A 77 0.29 17.54 26.64
CA CYS A 77 0.96 16.80 27.70
C CYS A 77 1.33 17.73 28.87
N ASN A 78 1.60 17.16 30.04
CA ASN A 78 2.07 17.87 31.24
C ASN A 78 1.21 19.10 31.61
N THR A 79 -0.11 18.94 31.60
CA THR A 79 -1.09 20.00 31.88
C THR A 79 -1.26 20.31 33.37
N HIS A 80 -0.50 19.66 34.25
CA HIS A 80 -0.51 19.97 35.67
C HIS A 80 0.22 21.30 35.93
N PRO A 81 -0.18 22.09 36.94
CA PRO A 81 0.56 23.29 37.33
C PRO A 81 2.03 22.99 37.65
N CYS A 82 2.86 24.01 37.45
CA CYS A 82 4.10 24.20 38.20
C CYS A 82 3.74 24.90 39.53
#